data_AF-A0A8T1GYV3-F1
#
_entry.id   AF-A0A8T1GYV3-F1
#
_cell.length_a   1.000
_cell.length_b   1.000
_cell.length_c   1.000
_cell.angle_alpha   90.00
_cell.angle_beta   90.00
_cell.angle_gamma   90.00
#
_symmetry.space_group_name_H-M   'P 1'
#
loop_
_entity.id
_entity.type
_entity.pdbx_description
1 polymer ?
#
loop_
_entity_poly.entity_id
_entity_poly.type
_entity_poly.pdbx_seq_one_letter_code
_entity_poly.pdbx_strand_id
1 'polypeptide(L)'
;MQPFRTLPFDEDGGREVFDGPVKQKQQSNIPLIPPRKIYPVEGHVNNDAKDQNSEKSSTKSVSSHQNAARPGMKIVRIQAMLALLVCICMGWTLWLILLNVAPNDTVNRVMNTEHFDDGSFWLMVDPTKTMVGLATFGLSVVVIGYLGVFVKMLTSLRSSNQSPPAHQLANLTFSEKVGKALQDATDQTTVSRVTSATVQLAFSLTRQDSLARKRIKLLMKFGDLALETLLLYQMLEAGSPTPLIAIFTVVVATNALACAAMMFVPHERAPLAETLIDVLFDFLIIVGCPMLVIFYCLSSFTFDRAKFAINLEVFPTGWFEQEASMIADAEQTAVIYESLKSLRILTPLNIFTRIGVNMTLCFRLWQLVDLLRDTKTQNSSVYPKRHRFGAAFLIVFAIMLIVFVEESMRTSSLACQPHPDARA
;
A
#
# COMPACT_ATOMS: atom_id res chain seq x y z
N MET A 1 -15.37 -62.43 3.24
CA MET A 1 -16.28 -63.21 2.38
C MET A 1 -16.22 -62.62 0.97
N GLN A 2 -15.93 -63.46 -0.03
CA GLN A 2 -16.24 -63.18 -1.45
C GLN A 2 -17.50 -64.02 -1.82
N PRO A 3 -17.89 -64.12 -3.10
CA PRO A 3 -18.60 -63.08 -3.84
C PRO A 3 -19.94 -63.64 -4.37
N PHE A 4 -20.68 -62.86 -5.18
CA PHE A 4 -21.50 -63.46 -6.23
C PHE A 4 -21.41 -62.68 -7.54
N ARG A 5 -21.46 -63.42 -8.65
CA ARG A 5 -21.28 -62.96 -10.04
C ARG A 5 -22.11 -63.88 -10.93
N THR A 6 -22.97 -63.34 -11.76
CA THR A 6 -23.50 -64.07 -12.93
C THR A 6 -23.99 -63.10 -14.02
N LEU A 7 -24.00 -63.61 -15.23
CA LEU A 7 -24.36 -63.00 -16.52
C LEU A 7 -25.41 -63.94 -17.19
N PRO A 8 -25.81 -63.76 -18.45
CA PRO A 8 -26.25 -62.58 -19.19
C PRO A 8 -27.69 -62.81 -19.72
N PHE A 9 -28.11 -62.09 -20.77
CA PHE A 9 -28.97 -62.68 -21.81
C PHE A 9 -28.61 -62.08 -23.18
N ASP A 10 -28.51 -62.92 -24.21
CA ASP A 10 -28.19 -62.57 -25.60
C ASP A 10 -29.24 -63.18 -26.55
N GLU A 11 -29.70 -62.39 -27.53
CA GLU A 11 -30.19 -62.78 -28.87
C GLU A 11 -29.86 -61.56 -29.76
N ASP A 12 -28.75 -61.54 -30.51
CA ASP A 12 -28.46 -62.22 -31.79
C ASP A 12 -29.43 -61.87 -32.94
N GLY A 13 -28.92 -61.61 -34.14
CA GLY A 13 -29.73 -61.02 -35.22
C GLY A 13 -29.04 -60.47 -36.48
N GLY A 14 -27.95 -61.08 -36.98
CA GLY A 14 -27.57 -60.94 -38.40
C GLY A 14 -26.35 -60.06 -38.76
N ARG A 15 -25.86 -60.23 -40.00
CA ARG A 15 -24.51 -59.84 -40.47
C ARG A 15 -24.51 -58.86 -41.65
N GLU A 16 -23.49 -58.00 -41.66
CA GLU A 16 -22.57 -57.64 -42.77
C GLU A 16 -23.12 -57.38 -44.20
N VAL A 17 -22.70 -56.26 -44.82
CA VAL A 17 -21.90 -56.19 -46.08
C VAL A 17 -21.63 -54.71 -46.48
N PHE A 18 -20.49 -54.45 -47.12
CA PHE A 18 -20.08 -53.16 -47.73
C PHE A 18 -20.68 -52.99 -49.15
N ASP A 19 -20.96 -51.75 -49.61
CA ASP A 19 -20.11 -51.07 -50.62
C ASP A 19 -20.58 -49.64 -51.05
N GLY A 20 -19.66 -48.88 -51.67
CA GLY A 20 -19.89 -48.00 -52.83
C GLY A 20 -20.74 -46.71 -52.76
N PRO A 21 -20.13 -45.50 -52.82
CA PRO A 21 -20.83 -44.23 -53.10
C PRO A 21 -20.76 -43.80 -54.58
N VAL A 22 -21.91 -43.55 -55.24
CA VAL A 22 -21.94 -43.12 -56.66
C VAL A 22 -22.92 -41.94 -56.92
N LYS A 23 -22.31 -40.77 -57.20
CA LYS A 23 -22.73 -39.69 -58.13
C LYS A 23 -24.23 -39.35 -58.30
N GLN A 24 -24.52 -38.05 -58.14
CA GLN A 24 -25.14 -37.29 -59.24
C GLN A 24 -24.31 -36.02 -59.53
N LYS A 25 -24.50 -35.40 -60.70
CA LYS A 25 -23.49 -34.56 -61.37
C LYS A 25 -24.12 -33.32 -62.02
N GLN A 26 -23.55 -32.14 -61.78
CA GLN A 26 -23.54 -31.04 -62.74
C GLN A 26 -22.21 -30.28 -62.64
N GLN A 27 -21.77 -29.64 -63.74
CA GLN A 27 -20.34 -29.41 -64.00
C GLN A 27 -20.11 -28.19 -64.91
N SER A 28 -19.17 -27.30 -64.57
CA SER A 28 -18.58 -26.32 -65.50
C SER A 28 -17.18 -25.82 -65.07
N ASN A 29 -16.16 -26.63 -65.38
CA ASN A 29 -14.78 -26.32 -65.80
C ASN A 29 -13.89 -25.26 -65.07
N ILE A 30 -12.60 -25.60 -65.01
CA ILE A 30 -11.45 -24.80 -64.52
C ILE A 30 -10.51 -24.46 -65.72
N PRO A 31 -9.48 -23.59 -65.62
CA PRO A 31 -8.16 -24.02 -65.10
C PRO A 31 -7.38 -22.96 -64.26
N LEU A 32 -6.32 -23.43 -63.58
CA LEU A 32 -5.34 -22.62 -62.81
C LEU A 32 -4.18 -22.11 -63.69
N ILE A 33 -3.50 -21.05 -63.24
CA ILE A 33 -2.03 -20.83 -63.40
C ILE A 33 -1.52 -19.85 -62.30
N PRO A 34 -0.26 -19.91 -61.82
CA PRO A 34 0.15 -19.26 -60.57
C PRO A 34 1.21 -18.11 -60.77
N PRO A 35 2.11 -17.76 -59.82
CA PRO A 35 2.31 -16.38 -59.39
C PRO A 35 3.48 -15.63 -60.08
N ARG A 36 3.55 -14.30 -59.89
CA ARG A 36 4.68 -13.47 -60.35
C ARG A 36 5.28 -12.62 -59.21
N LYS A 37 6.60 -12.61 -59.14
CA LYS A 37 7.45 -11.85 -58.19
C LYS A 37 8.57 -11.19 -58.99
N ILE A 38 8.89 -9.92 -58.75
CA ILE A 38 10.10 -9.19 -59.21
C ILE A 38 10.17 -7.86 -58.42
N TYR A 39 11.39 -7.41 -58.07
CA TYR A 39 11.67 -6.07 -57.49
C TYR A 39 12.69 -5.33 -58.43
N PRO A 40 13.51 -4.31 -58.04
CA PRO A 40 13.39 -2.98 -58.65
C PRO A 40 14.67 -2.46 -59.34
N VAL A 41 14.58 -1.36 -60.11
CA VAL A 41 15.73 -0.57 -60.63
C VAL A 41 15.36 0.92 -60.73
N GLU A 42 16.33 1.82 -60.52
CA GLU A 42 16.22 3.29 -60.57
C GLU A 42 16.62 3.88 -61.95
N GLY A 43 16.29 5.16 -62.26
CA GLY A 43 16.54 5.72 -63.61
C GLY A 43 16.26 7.23 -63.84
N HIS A 44 16.99 8.09 -63.14
CA HIS A 44 17.08 9.57 -63.12
C HIS A 44 16.98 10.41 -64.45
N VAL A 45 16.79 11.76 -64.31
CA VAL A 45 16.99 12.89 -65.28
C VAL A 45 15.78 13.25 -66.20
N ASN A 46 14.99 14.31 -65.94
CA ASN A 46 15.09 15.78 -66.22
C ASN A 46 14.83 16.19 -67.70
N ASN A 47 14.43 17.43 -68.08
CA ASN A 47 14.15 18.69 -67.35
C ASN A 47 12.60 19.02 -67.44
N ASP A 48 12.00 20.22 -67.61
CA ASP A 48 12.42 21.64 -67.76
C ASP A 48 11.24 22.63 -67.51
N ALA A 49 11.51 23.95 -67.50
CA ALA A 49 10.62 25.13 -67.69
C ALA A 49 9.40 25.38 -66.75
N LYS A 50 9.00 26.63 -66.41
CA LYS A 50 9.70 27.95 -66.30
C LYS A 50 8.79 28.95 -65.51
N ASP A 51 9.39 30.02 -64.97
CA ASP A 51 8.81 31.32 -64.54
C ASP A 51 7.90 31.44 -63.28
N GLN A 52 8.42 32.18 -62.30
CA GLN A 52 7.90 33.39 -61.60
C GLN A 52 6.38 33.71 -61.67
N ASN A 53 5.72 34.28 -60.66
CA ASN A 53 6.19 35.35 -59.75
C ASN A 53 5.41 35.40 -58.39
N SER A 54 5.81 36.33 -57.51
CA SER A 54 5.35 36.58 -56.13
C SER A 54 3.88 37.04 -55.97
N GLU A 55 3.18 36.50 -54.97
CA GLU A 55 2.36 37.32 -54.07
C GLU A 55 2.33 36.78 -52.62
N LYS A 56 1.88 37.61 -51.66
CA LYS A 56 2.16 37.46 -50.23
C LYS A 56 0.88 37.53 -49.38
N SER A 57 0.31 36.37 -49.04
CA SER A 57 -0.82 36.27 -48.09
C SER A 57 -0.47 35.43 -46.85
N SER A 58 -0.96 35.86 -45.68
CA SER A 58 -0.62 35.27 -44.38
C SER A 58 -1.79 34.50 -43.79
N THR A 59 -1.83 33.19 -44.02
CA THR A 59 -2.77 32.27 -43.35
C THR A 59 -2.06 31.49 -42.24
N LYS A 60 -2.36 31.85 -40.99
CA LYS A 60 -2.07 31.01 -39.81
C LYS A 60 -3.05 29.81 -39.75
N SER A 61 -2.77 28.89 -38.82
CA SER A 61 -3.60 27.75 -38.41
C SER A 61 -3.53 26.53 -39.35
N VAL A 62 -3.50 25.28 -38.89
CA VAL A 62 -3.32 24.76 -37.52
C VAL A 62 -2.20 23.70 -37.52
N SER A 63 -1.08 23.97 -36.86
CA SER A 63 -0.16 22.90 -36.45
C SER A 63 -0.72 22.24 -35.18
N SER A 64 -1.27 21.04 -35.32
CA SER A 64 -1.83 20.28 -34.19
C SER A 64 -0.71 19.77 -33.28
N HIS A 65 -0.24 20.63 -32.37
CA HIS A 65 0.66 20.25 -31.26
C HIS A 65 -0.06 19.31 -30.28
N GLN A 66 -0.24 18.05 -30.69
CA GLN A 66 -0.44 16.97 -29.73
C GLN A 66 0.82 16.89 -28.86
N ASN A 67 0.69 17.31 -27.60
CA ASN A 67 1.76 17.24 -26.62
C ASN A 67 2.04 15.78 -26.24
N ALA A 68 2.78 15.08 -27.09
CA ALA A 68 3.30 13.73 -26.91
C ALA A 68 4.35 13.71 -25.78
N ALA A 69 3.90 13.89 -24.54
CA ALA A 69 4.73 13.98 -23.35
C ALA A 69 5.55 12.68 -23.18
N ARG A 70 6.86 12.77 -23.44
CA ARG A 70 7.85 11.67 -23.39
C ARG A 70 7.57 10.73 -22.20
N PRO A 71 7.30 9.42 -22.43
CA PRO A 71 6.89 8.49 -21.37
C PRO A 71 7.80 8.48 -20.13
N GLY A 72 9.12 8.52 -20.32
CA GLY A 72 10.10 8.51 -19.22
C GLY A 72 9.93 9.67 -18.23
N MET A 73 9.53 10.87 -18.69
CA MET A 73 9.35 12.02 -17.79
C MET A 73 8.14 11.86 -16.85
N LYS A 74 7.16 11.00 -17.18
CA LYS A 74 6.07 10.64 -16.27
C LYS A 74 6.56 9.66 -15.20
N ILE A 75 7.34 8.64 -15.61
CA ILE A 75 7.86 7.62 -14.69
C ILE A 75 8.80 8.22 -13.64
N VAL A 76 9.74 9.08 -14.05
CA VAL A 76 10.66 9.76 -13.12
C VAL A 76 9.92 10.64 -12.11
N ARG A 77 8.85 11.35 -12.53
CA ARG A 77 8.01 12.14 -11.60
C ARG A 77 7.29 11.26 -10.59
N ILE A 78 6.75 10.11 -10.99
CA ILE A 78 6.08 9.18 -10.07
C ILE A 78 7.11 8.57 -9.09
N GLN A 79 8.30 8.19 -9.57
CA GLN A 79 9.39 7.73 -8.69
C GLN A 79 9.85 8.80 -7.70
N ALA A 80 9.95 10.07 -8.11
CA ALA A 80 10.30 11.17 -7.22
C ALA A 80 9.21 11.43 -6.15
N MET A 81 7.92 11.42 -6.53
CA MET A 81 6.80 11.52 -5.58
C MET A 81 6.80 10.35 -4.59
N LEU A 82 7.09 9.13 -5.05
CA LEU A 82 7.12 7.94 -4.21
C LEU A 82 8.35 7.92 -3.28
N ALA A 83 9.49 8.45 -3.72
CA ALA A 83 10.66 8.66 -2.86
C ALA A 83 10.40 9.72 -1.78
N LEU A 84 9.73 10.83 -2.13
CA LEU A 84 9.26 11.83 -1.16
C LEU A 84 8.30 11.22 -0.13
N LEU A 85 7.36 10.37 -0.56
CA LEU A 85 6.45 9.65 0.34
C LEU A 85 7.23 8.79 1.35
N VAL A 86 8.24 8.03 0.89
CA VAL A 86 9.10 7.22 1.76
C VAL A 86 9.90 8.09 2.74
N CYS A 87 10.42 9.25 2.32
CA CYS A 87 11.08 10.19 3.22
C CYS A 87 10.15 10.73 4.30
N ILE A 88 8.88 11.00 3.97
CA ILE A 88 7.85 11.43 4.93
C ILE A 88 7.54 10.30 5.92
N CYS A 89 7.34 9.06 5.45
CA CYS A 89 7.14 7.90 6.33
C CYS A 89 8.33 7.70 7.29
N MET A 90 9.56 7.77 6.77
CA MET A 90 10.78 7.60 7.56
C MET A 90 10.93 8.69 8.62
N GLY A 91 10.75 9.96 8.24
CA GLY A 91 10.77 11.09 9.17
C GLY A 91 9.69 10.99 10.25
N TRP A 92 8.48 10.55 9.89
CA TRP A 92 7.40 10.31 10.84
C TRP A 92 7.72 9.17 11.83
N THR A 93 8.25 8.04 11.35
CA THR A 93 8.64 6.94 12.26
C THR A 93 9.81 7.29 13.17
N LEU A 94 10.74 8.14 12.71
CA LEU A 94 11.80 8.69 13.55
C LEU A 94 11.23 9.64 14.63
N TRP A 95 10.25 10.47 14.29
CA TRP A 95 9.55 11.31 15.28
C TRP A 95 8.75 10.46 16.29
N LEU A 96 8.09 9.39 15.85
CA LEU A 96 7.44 8.44 16.75
C LEU A 96 8.44 7.71 17.67
N ILE A 97 9.68 7.45 17.24
CA ILE A 97 10.74 6.93 18.13
C ILE A 97 11.03 7.94 19.25
N LEU A 98 11.19 9.23 18.92
CA LEU A 98 11.42 10.29 19.91
C LEU A 98 10.26 10.38 20.92
N LEU A 99 9.01 10.38 20.45
CA LEU A 99 7.80 10.41 21.30
C LEU A 99 7.68 9.21 22.25
N ASN A 100 8.35 8.09 21.97
CA ASN A 100 8.39 6.91 22.85
C ASN A 100 9.62 6.85 23.76
N VAL A 101 10.70 7.59 23.46
CA VAL A 101 11.94 7.64 24.26
C VAL A 101 11.94 8.81 25.24
N ALA A 102 11.56 10.00 24.77
CA ALA A 102 11.53 11.25 25.52
C ALA A 102 10.17 11.92 25.26
N PRO A 103 9.08 11.40 25.86
CA PRO A 103 7.72 11.76 25.50
C PRO A 103 7.43 13.22 25.85
N ASN A 104 7.81 13.63 27.05
CA ASN A 104 7.62 14.97 27.58
C ASN A 104 8.38 16.01 26.73
N ASP A 105 9.68 15.85 26.53
CA ASP A 105 10.53 16.73 25.71
C ASP A 105 9.99 16.86 24.27
N THR A 106 9.59 15.74 23.66
CA THR A 106 9.06 15.71 22.28
C THR A 106 7.74 16.48 22.18
N VAL A 107 6.85 16.33 23.16
CA VAL A 107 5.59 17.09 23.21
C VAL A 107 5.84 18.57 23.49
N ASN A 108 6.68 18.92 24.47
CA ASN A 108 6.99 20.30 24.82
C ASN A 108 7.55 21.10 23.63
N ARG A 109 8.44 20.48 22.86
CA ARG A 109 9.01 21.05 21.64
C ARG A 109 7.98 21.24 20.53
N VAL A 110 6.99 20.36 20.43
CA VAL A 110 5.89 20.46 19.44
C VAL A 110 4.87 21.52 19.85
N MET A 111 4.45 21.52 21.12
CA MET A 111 3.43 22.44 21.66
C MET A 111 3.98 23.83 22.02
N ASN A 112 5.29 24.05 21.88
CA ASN A 112 6.00 25.28 22.26
C ASN A 112 5.82 25.63 23.75
N THR A 113 5.97 24.62 24.61
CA THR A 113 5.87 24.71 26.09
C THR A 113 7.19 24.35 26.80
N GLU A 114 8.29 24.24 26.06
CA GLU A 114 9.65 23.91 26.57
C GLU A 114 10.18 24.86 27.66
N HIS A 115 9.65 26.09 27.75
CA HIS A 115 10.02 27.08 28.78
C HIS A 115 9.02 27.15 29.95
N PHE A 116 8.10 26.20 30.06
CA PHE A 116 7.09 26.15 31.12
C PHE A 116 7.37 25.00 32.09
N ASP A 117 7.26 25.28 33.38
CA ASP A 117 7.37 24.32 34.48
C ASP A 117 8.68 23.51 34.45
N ASP A 118 9.80 24.19 34.19
CA ASP A 118 11.13 23.62 33.91
C ASP A 118 11.13 22.51 32.84
N GLY A 119 10.23 22.64 31.85
CA GLY A 119 10.00 21.67 30.79
C GLY A 119 9.08 20.52 31.20
N SER A 120 8.39 20.59 32.34
CA SER A 120 7.55 19.49 32.86
C SER A 120 6.05 19.61 32.54
N PHE A 121 5.61 20.71 31.91
CA PHE A 121 4.21 21.12 31.68
C PHE A 121 3.20 19.99 31.38
N TRP A 122 3.55 19.00 30.54
CA TRP A 122 2.63 17.94 30.12
C TRP A 122 2.63 16.68 31.00
N LEU A 123 3.59 16.52 31.92
CA LEU A 123 3.75 15.35 32.82
C LEU A 123 3.47 13.99 32.14
N MET A 124 3.96 13.81 30.91
CA MET A 124 3.71 12.63 30.09
C MET A 124 4.24 11.35 30.74
N VAL A 125 3.34 10.52 31.28
CA VAL A 125 3.67 9.26 31.97
C VAL A 125 4.63 8.42 31.12
N ASP A 126 5.81 8.09 31.68
CA ASP A 126 6.83 7.29 31.00
C ASP A 126 6.38 5.83 30.81
N PRO A 127 6.71 5.20 29.67
CA PRO A 127 6.43 3.78 29.49
C PRO A 127 7.41 2.95 30.33
N THR A 128 7.05 1.71 30.64
CA THR A 128 8.02 0.78 31.25
C THR A 128 9.22 0.61 30.31
N LYS A 129 10.45 0.54 30.88
CA LYS A 129 11.71 0.48 30.11
C LYS A 129 11.73 -0.66 29.06
N THR A 130 10.99 -1.75 29.33
CA THR A 130 10.77 -2.87 28.40
C THR A 130 9.87 -2.52 27.23
N MET A 131 8.79 -1.74 27.43
CA MET A 131 7.96 -1.23 26.33
C MET A 131 8.72 -0.20 25.48
N VAL A 132 9.49 0.72 26.10
CA VAL A 132 10.38 1.65 25.35
C VAL A 132 11.36 0.87 24.47
N GLY A 133 12.05 -0.14 25.03
CA GLY A 133 13.00 -0.96 24.29
C GLY A 133 12.36 -1.74 23.13
N LEU A 134 11.16 -2.29 23.33
CA LEU A 134 10.47 -3.05 22.29
C LEU A 134 9.85 -2.17 21.19
N ALA A 135 9.31 -1.00 21.57
CA ALA A 135 8.80 0.01 20.65
C ALA A 135 9.92 0.62 19.77
N THR A 136 11.03 1.02 20.39
CA THR A 136 12.20 1.60 19.69
C THR A 136 12.84 0.58 18.75
N PHE A 137 13.01 -0.68 19.17
CA PHE A 137 13.49 -1.76 18.31
C PHE A 137 12.56 -2.00 17.11
N GLY A 138 11.24 -2.13 17.36
CA GLY A 138 10.25 -2.35 16.32
C GLY A 138 10.19 -1.23 15.27
N LEU A 139 10.16 0.02 15.72
CA LEU A 139 10.20 1.18 14.82
C LEU A 139 11.55 1.32 14.09
N SER A 140 12.67 0.91 14.70
CA SER A 140 13.98 0.89 14.04
C SER A 140 14.03 -0.12 12.89
N VAL A 141 13.42 -1.30 13.05
CA VAL A 141 13.28 -2.29 11.96
C VAL A 141 12.44 -1.72 10.80
N VAL A 142 11.37 -0.97 11.11
CA VAL A 142 10.56 -0.26 10.12
C VAL A 142 11.37 0.82 9.38
N VAL A 143 12.15 1.63 10.08
CA VAL A 143 13.03 2.65 9.48
C VAL A 143 14.05 2.02 8.52
N ILE A 144 14.66 0.88 8.90
CA ILE A 144 15.56 0.11 8.04
C ILE A 144 14.83 -0.42 6.80
N GLY A 145 13.58 -0.85 6.94
CA GLY A 145 12.71 -1.23 5.83
C GLY A 145 12.49 -0.09 4.83
N TYR A 146 12.06 1.09 5.31
CA TYR A 146 11.88 2.28 4.47
C TYR A 146 13.18 2.73 3.81
N LEU A 147 14.31 2.66 4.50
CA LEU A 147 15.64 2.94 3.92
C LEU A 147 15.99 1.95 2.79
N GLY A 148 15.72 0.66 2.96
CA GLY A 148 15.89 -0.35 1.91
C GLY A 148 15.02 -0.09 0.68
N VAL A 149 13.76 0.33 0.90
CA VAL A 149 12.85 0.77 -0.16
C VAL A 149 13.37 2.02 -0.88
N PHE A 150 13.88 3.02 -0.15
CA PHE A 150 14.47 4.24 -0.71
C PHE A 150 15.72 3.94 -1.57
N VAL A 151 16.63 3.11 -1.09
CA VAL A 151 17.82 2.65 -1.85
C VAL A 151 17.40 1.87 -3.12
N LYS A 152 16.33 1.06 -3.05
CA LYS A 152 15.75 0.37 -4.23
C LYS A 152 15.19 1.36 -5.27
N MET A 153 14.62 2.48 -4.85
CA MET A 153 14.17 3.56 -5.75
C MET A 153 15.37 4.27 -6.40
N LEU A 154 16.38 4.68 -5.62
CA LEU A 154 17.57 5.37 -6.14
C LEU A 154 18.35 4.52 -7.15
N THR A 155 18.54 3.23 -6.86
CA THR A 155 19.20 2.28 -7.77
C THR A 155 18.38 2.03 -9.04
N SER A 156 17.06 1.96 -8.94
CA SER A 156 16.16 1.85 -10.10
C SER A 156 16.22 3.10 -10.99
N LEU A 157 16.22 4.29 -10.40
CA LEU A 157 16.36 5.57 -11.13
C LEU A 157 17.71 5.66 -11.85
N ARG A 158 18.81 5.29 -11.18
CA ARG A 158 20.15 5.25 -11.79
C ARG A 158 20.23 4.25 -12.94
N SER A 159 19.62 3.07 -12.79
CA SER A 159 19.53 2.06 -13.85
C SER A 159 18.66 2.51 -15.04
N SER A 160 17.63 3.34 -14.83
CA SER A 160 16.80 3.88 -15.92
C SER A 160 17.53 4.91 -16.79
N ASN A 161 18.60 5.52 -16.28
CA ASN A 161 19.46 6.46 -17.01
C ASN A 161 20.66 5.77 -17.69
N GLN A 162 20.81 4.44 -17.55
CA GLN A 162 21.94 3.68 -18.10
C GLN A 162 21.46 2.43 -18.85
N SER A 163 21.37 2.54 -20.18
CA SER A 163 21.21 1.42 -21.11
C SER A 163 22.17 1.61 -22.28
N PRO A 164 23.05 0.63 -22.55
CA PRO A 164 22.65 -0.48 -23.42
C PRO A 164 22.37 -1.83 -22.70
N PRO A 165 21.74 -2.82 -23.37
CA PRO A 165 21.26 -4.04 -22.72
C PRO A 165 22.31 -5.17 -22.70
N ALA A 166 23.07 -5.27 -21.59
CA ALA A 166 23.93 -6.44 -21.31
C ALA A 166 23.54 -7.18 -20.01
N HIS A 167 23.12 -6.45 -18.98
CA HIS A 167 23.00 -6.97 -17.61
C HIS A 167 21.88 -8.02 -17.42
N GLN A 168 20.89 -8.06 -18.31
CA GLN A 168 19.78 -9.00 -18.22
C GLN A 168 20.19 -10.43 -18.63
N LEU A 169 21.11 -10.56 -19.61
CA LEU A 169 21.71 -11.84 -20.01
C LEU A 169 22.70 -12.35 -18.95
N ALA A 170 23.45 -11.44 -18.33
CA ALA A 170 24.35 -11.75 -17.22
C ALA A 170 23.60 -12.31 -15.98
N ASN A 171 22.46 -11.71 -15.62
CA ASN A 171 21.67 -12.21 -14.47
C ASN A 171 21.03 -13.58 -14.75
N LEU A 172 20.57 -13.83 -15.98
CA LEU A 172 20.08 -15.15 -16.38
C LEU A 172 21.18 -16.21 -16.30
N THR A 173 22.33 -15.96 -16.92
CA THR A 173 23.47 -16.91 -16.91
C THR A 173 24.08 -17.10 -15.51
N PHE A 174 24.07 -16.09 -14.64
CA PHE A 174 24.46 -16.25 -13.24
C PHE A 174 23.44 -17.10 -12.46
N SER A 175 22.13 -16.82 -12.59
CA SER A 175 21.08 -17.63 -11.96
C SER A 175 21.10 -19.08 -12.43
N GLU A 176 21.41 -19.33 -13.71
CA GLU A 176 21.55 -20.68 -14.26
C GLU A 176 22.81 -21.39 -13.76
N LYS A 177 23.96 -20.68 -13.67
CA LYS A 177 25.18 -21.23 -13.06
C LYS A 177 25.01 -21.54 -11.58
N VAL A 178 24.36 -20.67 -10.81
CA VAL A 178 24.07 -20.90 -9.38
C VAL A 178 23.07 -22.05 -9.22
N GLY A 179 22.03 -22.12 -10.06
CA GLY A 179 21.09 -23.25 -10.07
C GLY A 179 21.77 -24.58 -10.35
N LYS A 180 22.65 -24.64 -11.36
CA LYS A 180 23.44 -25.83 -11.71
C LYS A 180 24.42 -26.21 -10.60
N ALA A 181 25.20 -25.26 -10.07
CA ALA A 181 26.13 -25.51 -8.97
C ALA A 181 25.43 -25.98 -7.69
N LEU A 182 24.21 -25.51 -7.43
CA LEU A 182 23.41 -25.96 -6.28
C LEU A 182 22.84 -27.38 -6.47
N GLN A 183 22.54 -27.80 -7.71
CA GLN A 183 22.21 -29.20 -8.00
C GLN A 183 23.45 -30.10 -7.88
N ASP A 184 24.58 -29.71 -8.48
CA ASP A 184 25.86 -30.46 -8.43
C ASP A 184 26.31 -30.70 -6.97
N ALA A 185 26.17 -29.68 -6.12
CA ALA A 185 26.46 -29.79 -4.68
C ALA A 185 25.45 -30.65 -3.89
N THR A 186 24.23 -30.84 -4.41
CA THR A 186 23.19 -31.65 -3.76
C THR A 186 23.44 -33.15 -3.96
N ASP A 187 23.95 -33.57 -5.12
CA ASP A 187 24.18 -34.99 -5.42
C ASP A 187 25.43 -35.58 -4.73
N GLN A 188 26.39 -34.75 -4.31
CA GLN A 188 27.66 -35.23 -3.75
C GLN A 188 27.73 -35.31 -2.20
N THR A 189 26.76 -34.78 -1.44
CA THR A 189 26.81 -34.81 0.04
C THR A 189 25.54 -35.34 0.72
N THR A 190 25.52 -36.66 0.95
CA THR A 190 24.75 -37.24 2.06
C THR A 190 25.19 -36.64 3.41
N VAL A 191 24.23 -36.50 4.34
CA VAL A 191 24.38 -35.99 5.73
C VAL A 191 24.35 -34.46 5.90
N SER A 192 23.17 -33.86 5.69
CA SER A 192 22.56 -32.97 6.70
C SER A 192 21.05 -32.91 6.52
N ARG A 193 20.27 -33.21 7.58
CA ARG A 193 18.82 -33.45 7.47
C ARG A 193 17.94 -32.24 7.84
N VAL A 194 18.54 -31.09 8.14
CA VAL A 194 17.86 -29.95 8.80
C VAL A 194 17.61 -28.76 7.85
N THR A 195 18.52 -28.49 6.91
CA THR A 195 18.37 -27.37 5.95
C THR A 195 17.35 -27.64 4.84
N SER A 196 17.04 -28.92 4.58
CA SER A 196 16.10 -29.32 3.52
C SER A 196 14.70 -28.74 3.73
N ALA A 197 14.21 -28.67 4.98
CA ALA A 197 12.84 -28.25 5.27
C ALA A 197 12.53 -26.83 4.79
N THR A 198 13.39 -25.85 5.09
CA THR A 198 13.18 -24.44 4.69
C THR A 198 13.27 -24.25 3.17
N VAL A 199 14.17 -24.99 2.51
CA VAL A 199 14.31 -24.96 1.04
C VAL A 199 13.13 -25.66 0.35
N GLN A 200 12.65 -26.78 0.89
CA GLN A 200 11.42 -27.43 0.42
C GLN A 200 10.17 -26.56 0.65
N LEU A 201 10.10 -25.81 1.76
CA LEU A 201 9.00 -24.88 2.03
C LEU A 201 9.03 -23.72 1.03
N ALA A 202 10.20 -23.12 0.78
CA ALA A 202 10.37 -22.10 -0.26
C ALA A 202 10.03 -22.62 -1.68
N PHE A 203 10.48 -23.84 -2.02
CA PHE A 203 10.27 -24.45 -3.34
C PHE A 203 8.82 -24.97 -3.55
N SER A 204 8.13 -25.35 -2.49
CA SER A 204 6.69 -25.66 -2.55
C SER A 204 5.84 -24.39 -2.62
N LEU A 205 6.19 -23.32 -1.88
CA LEU A 205 5.54 -22.01 -2.00
C LEU A 205 5.65 -21.39 -3.41
N THR A 206 6.76 -21.58 -4.13
CA THR A 206 6.87 -21.13 -5.52
C THR A 206 6.06 -22.00 -6.49
N ARG A 207 5.88 -23.30 -6.19
CA ARG A 207 5.17 -24.27 -7.05
C ARG A 207 3.66 -24.35 -6.81
N GLN A 208 3.13 -23.96 -5.65
CA GLN A 208 1.71 -24.10 -5.32
C GLN A 208 0.82 -23.07 -6.04
N ASP A 209 -0.35 -23.49 -6.51
CA ASP A 209 -1.12 -22.82 -7.56
C ASP A 209 -1.61 -21.39 -7.29
N SER A 210 -2.02 -20.73 -8.39
CA SER A 210 -2.58 -19.36 -8.35
C SER A 210 -3.75 -19.18 -7.38
N LEU A 211 -4.50 -20.24 -7.07
CA LEU A 211 -5.60 -20.22 -6.09
C LEU A 211 -5.10 -20.10 -4.64
N ALA A 212 -4.03 -20.79 -4.27
CA ALA A 212 -3.43 -20.67 -2.94
C ALA A 212 -2.88 -19.25 -2.73
N ARG A 213 -2.14 -18.74 -3.71
CA ARG A 213 -1.64 -17.35 -3.70
C ARG A 213 -2.76 -16.30 -3.67
N LYS A 214 -3.88 -16.51 -4.37
CA LYS A 214 -5.07 -15.65 -4.28
C LYS A 214 -5.69 -15.67 -2.87
N ARG A 215 -5.86 -16.84 -2.25
CA ARG A 215 -6.38 -16.96 -0.87
C ARG A 215 -5.47 -16.28 0.16
N ILE A 216 -4.16 -16.48 0.07
CA ILE A 216 -3.17 -15.87 0.99
C ILE A 216 -3.21 -14.34 0.88
N LYS A 217 -3.24 -13.78 -0.34
CA LYS A 217 -3.32 -12.32 -0.53
C LYS A 217 -4.68 -11.74 -0.12
N LEU A 218 -5.78 -12.48 -0.28
CA LEU A 218 -7.10 -12.08 0.23
C LEU A 218 -7.09 -12.02 1.77
N LEU A 219 -6.51 -13.03 2.41
CA LEU A 219 -6.35 -13.08 3.86
C LEU A 219 -5.48 -11.92 4.37
N MET A 220 -4.40 -11.58 3.65
CA MET A 220 -3.57 -10.41 3.97
C MET A 220 -4.41 -9.14 4.02
N LYS A 221 -5.25 -8.86 3.00
CA LYS A 221 -6.10 -7.66 2.98
C LYS A 221 -7.15 -7.62 4.10
N PHE A 222 -7.67 -8.77 4.54
CA PHE A 222 -8.51 -8.82 5.75
C PHE A 222 -7.70 -8.59 7.03
N GLY A 223 -6.44 -9.04 7.09
CA GLY A 223 -5.52 -8.72 8.18
C GLY A 223 -5.18 -7.23 8.24
N ASP A 224 -4.86 -6.62 7.10
CA ASP A 224 -4.58 -5.19 6.97
C ASP A 224 -5.78 -4.35 7.49
N LEU A 225 -6.99 -4.63 6.97
CA LEU A 225 -8.22 -3.95 7.40
C LEU A 225 -8.57 -4.21 8.88
N ALA A 226 -8.22 -5.38 9.43
CA ALA A 226 -8.37 -5.66 10.85
C ALA A 226 -7.37 -4.87 11.72
N LEU A 227 -6.12 -4.68 11.27
CA LEU A 227 -5.14 -3.82 11.94
C LEU A 227 -5.60 -2.35 11.95
N GLU A 228 -6.13 -1.86 10.83
CA GLU A 228 -6.75 -0.52 10.73
C GLU A 228 -7.94 -0.37 11.69
N THR A 229 -8.82 -1.38 11.75
CA THR A 229 -9.97 -1.39 12.67
C THR A 229 -9.55 -1.44 14.13
N LEU A 230 -8.47 -2.16 14.45
CA LEU A 230 -7.88 -2.19 15.80
C LEU A 230 -7.24 -0.85 16.18
N LEU A 231 -6.65 -0.11 15.23
CA LEU A 231 -6.18 1.26 15.48
C LEU A 231 -7.36 2.22 15.73
N LEU A 232 -8.46 2.09 14.98
CA LEU A 232 -9.68 2.87 15.21
C LEU A 232 -10.30 2.57 16.58
N TYR A 233 -10.35 1.28 16.97
CA TYR A 233 -10.76 0.87 18.31
C TYR A 233 -9.84 1.45 19.40
N GLN A 234 -8.52 1.44 19.20
CA GLN A 234 -7.57 2.06 20.14
C GLN A 234 -7.80 3.58 20.30
N MET A 235 -8.25 4.29 19.25
CA MET A 235 -8.58 5.71 19.36
C MET A 235 -9.91 5.97 20.08
N LEU A 236 -10.91 5.09 19.91
CA LEU A 236 -12.15 5.08 20.71
C LEU A 236 -11.87 4.81 22.19
N GLU A 237 -11.09 3.76 22.49
CA GLU A 237 -10.72 3.36 23.85
C GLU A 237 -9.86 4.43 24.58
N ALA A 238 -9.05 5.18 23.83
CA ALA A 238 -8.28 6.32 24.34
C ALA A 238 -9.09 7.62 24.52
N GLY A 239 -10.41 7.63 24.24
CA GLY A 239 -11.24 8.83 24.36
C GLY A 239 -10.82 9.96 23.41
N SER A 240 -10.39 9.61 22.18
CA SER A 240 -9.93 10.62 21.21
C SER A 240 -11.08 11.57 20.79
N PRO A 241 -10.78 12.86 20.50
CA PRO A 241 -11.76 13.84 20.03
C PRO A 241 -12.70 13.33 18.95
N THR A 242 -14.00 13.53 19.15
CA THR A 242 -15.07 13.13 18.20
C THR A 242 -14.75 13.46 16.71
N PRO A 243 -14.22 14.65 16.33
CA PRO A 243 -13.88 14.94 14.94
C PRO A 243 -12.77 14.05 14.36
N LEU A 244 -11.78 13.67 15.17
CA LEU A 244 -10.68 12.80 14.77
C LEU A 244 -11.17 11.36 14.54
N ILE A 245 -12.01 10.85 15.44
CA ILE A 245 -12.63 9.53 15.32
C ILE A 245 -13.51 9.48 14.06
N ALA A 246 -14.32 10.50 13.80
CA ALA A 246 -15.16 10.58 12.60
C ALA A 246 -14.32 10.55 11.30
N ILE A 247 -13.24 11.33 11.22
CA ILE A 247 -12.35 11.33 10.05
C ILE A 247 -11.66 9.97 9.88
N PHE A 248 -11.14 9.37 10.96
CA PHE A 248 -10.46 8.08 10.89
C PHE A 248 -11.41 6.93 10.49
N THR A 249 -12.65 6.97 10.98
CA THR A 249 -13.74 6.07 10.58
C THR A 249 -14.03 6.16 9.08
N VAL A 250 -14.10 7.39 8.54
CA VAL A 250 -14.25 7.61 7.09
C VAL A 250 -13.07 7.03 6.31
N VAL A 251 -11.82 7.13 6.81
CA VAL A 251 -10.66 6.51 6.14
C VAL A 251 -10.76 4.98 6.09
N VAL A 252 -11.03 4.31 7.22
CA VAL A 252 -11.15 2.83 7.27
C VAL A 252 -12.34 2.35 6.42
N ALA A 253 -13.49 3.02 6.51
CA ALA A 253 -14.66 2.69 5.70
C ALA A 253 -14.41 2.91 4.19
N THR A 254 -13.73 4.00 3.81
CA THR A 254 -13.40 4.25 2.40
C THR A 254 -12.33 3.31 1.85
N ASN A 255 -11.41 2.81 2.68
CA ASN A 255 -10.52 1.72 2.30
C ASN A 255 -11.29 0.42 2.00
N ALA A 256 -12.21 0.01 2.87
CA ALA A 256 -13.06 -1.16 2.65
C ALA A 256 -13.93 -1.02 1.37
N LEU A 257 -14.47 0.18 1.13
CA LEU A 257 -15.22 0.52 -0.09
C LEU A 257 -14.33 0.53 -1.35
N ALA A 258 -13.09 1.03 -1.26
CA ALA A 258 -12.12 0.98 -2.36
C ALA A 258 -11.70 -0.47 -2.68
N CYS A 259 -11.50 -1.30 -1.66
CA CYS A 259 -11.31 -2.74 -1.80
C CYS A 259 -12.47 -3.40 -2.55
N ALA A 260 -13.72 -3.07 -2.21
CA ALA A 260 -14.90 -3.57 -2.89
C ALA A 260 -14.99 -3.09 -4.35
N ALA A 261 -14.77 -1.79 -4.60
CA ALA A 261 -14.77 -1.20 -5.94
C ALA A 261 -13.74 -1.86 -6.87
N MET A 262 -12.54 -2.11 -6.37
CA MET A 262 -11.46 -2.75 -7.12
C MET A 262 -11.72 -4.23 -7.48
N MET A 263 -12.73 -4.89 -6.88
CA MET A 263 -13.22 -6.21 -7.36
C MET A 263 -13.97 -6.13 -8.70
N PHE A 264 -14.42 -4.93 -9.12
CA PHE A 264 -15.15 -4.71 -10.37
C PHE A 264 -14.30 -4.10 -11.50
N VAL A 265 -13.15 -3.48 -11.19
CA VAL A 265 -12.28 -2.80 -12.17
C VAL A 265 -11.60 -3.80 -13.14
N PRO A 266 -11.61 -3.56 -14.47
CA PRO A 266 -10.96 -4.40 -15.49
C PRO A 266 -9.46 -4.63 -15.31
N HIS A 267 -8.92 -5.69 -15.92
CA HIS A 267 -7.57 -6.20 -15.64
C HIS A 267 -6.41 -5.31 -16.09
N GLU A 268 -6.54 -4.56 -17.20
CA GLU A 268 -5.40 -3.95 -17.93
C GLU A 268 -4.53 -2.95 -17.16
N ARG A 269 -5.05 -2.38 -16.06
CA ARG A 269 -4.28 -1.55 -15.11
C ARG A 269 -4.49 -1.94 -13.66
N ALA A 270 -5.18 -3.07 -13.42
CA ALA A 270 -5.62 -3.48 -12.11
C ALA A 270 -4.49 -3.59 -11.07
N PRO A 271 -3.37 -4.30 -11.29
CA PRO A 271 -2.42 -4.57 -10.21
C PRO A 271 -1.68 -3.31 -9.73
N LEU A 272 -1.30 -2.40 -10.62
CA LEU A 272 -0.62 -1.15 -10.23
C LEU A 272 -1.59 -0.17 -9.55
N ALA A 273 -2.82 -0.04 -10.05
CA ALA A 273 -3.84 0.79 -9.40
C ALA A 273 -4.24 0.21 -8.03
N GLU A 274 -4.33 -1.11 -7.92
CA GLU A 274 -4.59 -1.85 -6.67
C GLU A 274 -3.51 -1.54 -5.63
N THR A 275 -2.24 -1.81 -5.92
CA THR A 275 -1.15 -1.52 -4.96
C THR A 275 -0.97 -0.02 -4.68
N LEU A 276 -1.32 0.89 -5.61
CA LEU A 276 -1.26 2.33 -5.36
C LEU A 276 -2.37 2.82 -4.41
N ILE A 277 -3.59 2.29 -4.55
CA ILE A 277 -4.72 2.59 -3.66
C ILE A 277 -4.46 1.99 -2.27
N ASP A 278 -4.02 0.72 -2.22
CA ASP A 278 -3.58 0.02 -1.02
C ASP A 278 -2.57 0.89 -0.23
N VAL A 279 -1.48 1.35 -0.88
CA VAL A 279 -0.44 2.21 -0.28
C VAL A 279 -0.96 3.59 0.15
N LEU A 280 -1.95 4.16 -0.55
CA LEU A 280 -2.50 5.47 -0.19
C LEU A 280 -3.29 5.42 1.12
N PHE A 281 -4.10 4.38 1.32
CA PHE A 281 -4.83 4.18 2.57
C PHE A 281 -3.88 3.85 3.72
N ASP A 282 -2.91 2.95 3.52
CA ASP A 282 -1.87 2.67 4.52
C ASP A 282 -1.17 3.95 4.99
N PHE A 283 -0.70 4.78 4.05
CA PHE A 283 -0.03 6.04 4.35
C PHE A 283 -0.93 7.01 5.14
N LEU A 284 -2.21 7.08 4.76
CA LEU A 284 -3.19 7.92 5.45
C LEU A 284 -3.42 7.43 6.89
N ILE A 285 -3.51 6.12 7.12
CA ILE A 285 -3.64 5.53 8.47
C ILE A 285 -2.36 5.73 9.31
N ILE A 286 -1.17 5.54 8.73
CA ILE A 286 0.11 5.45 9.45
C ILE A 286 0.73 6.82 9.73
N VAL A 287 0.62 7.74 8.77
CA VAL A 287 1.20 9.09 8.85
C VAL A 287 0.10 10.13 8.92
N GLY A 288 -0.86 10.09 8.01
CA GLY A 288 -1.84 11.17 7.83
C GLY A 288 -2.74 11.40 9.04
N CYS A 289 -3.35 10.34 9.60
CA CYS A 289 -4.25 10.43 10.74
C CYS A 289 -3.50 10.76 12.05
N PRO A 290 -2.33 10.15 12.36
CA PRO A 290 -1.50 10.59 13.49
C PRO A 290 -0.99 12.04 13.35
N MET A 291 -0.64 12.51 12.14
CA MET A 291 -0.35 13.93 11.88
C MET A 291 -1.59 14.83 12.07
N LEU A 292 -2.78 14.35 11.73
CA LEU A 292 -4.05 15.05 11.96
C LEU A 292 -4.31 15.25 13.46
N VAL A 293 -3.96 14.28 14.31
CA VAL A 293 -4.01 14.45 15.78
C VAL A 293 -3.08 15.57 16.23
N ILE A 294 -1.83 15.61 15.74
CA ILE A 294 -0.89 16.70 16.07
C ILE A 294 -1.43 18.05 15.59
N PHE A 295 -1.98 18.13 14.37
CA PHE A 295 -2.60 19.34 13.85
C PHE A 295 -3.80 19.79 14.70
N TYR A 296 -4.63 18.85 15.17
CA TYR A 296 -5.73 19.13 16.09
C TYR A 296 -5.22 19.68 17.43
N CYS A 297 -4.20 19.07 18.02
CA CYS A 297 -3.61 19.55 19.27
C CYS A 297 -3.06 20.98 19.11
N LEU A 298 -2.31 21.25 18.04
CA LEU A 298 -1.73 22.56 17.74
C LEU A 298 -2.76 23.64 17.40
N SER A 299 -3.94 23.27 16.88
CA SER A 299 -5.02 24.22 16.57
C SER A 299 -6.01 24.41 17.72
N SER A 300 -6.06 23.47 18.67
CA SER A 300 -6.95 23.54 19.85
C SER A 300 -6.27 24.14 21.08
N PHE A 301 -4.94 24.04 21.20
CA PHE A 301 -4.21 24.51 22.39
C PHE A 301 -4.20 26.05 22.50
N THR A 302 -4.94 26.58 23.47
CA THR A 302 -4.89 27.99 23.82
C THR A 302 -4.23 28.19 25.18
N PHE A 303 -3.21 29.05 25.24
CA PHE A 303 -2.52 29.38 26.49
C PHE A 303 -2.14 30.87 26.52
N ASP A 304 -2.65 31.59 27.52
CA ASP A 304 -2.43 33.02 27.67
C ASP A 304 -1.07 33.31 28.31
N ARG A 305 -0.07 33.48 27.44
CA ARG A 305 1.31 33.82 27.82
C ARG A 305 1.44 35.21 28.47
N ALA A 306 0.47 36.12 28.27
CA ALA A 306 0.48 37.44 28.90
C ALA A 306 -0.05 37.37 30.34
N LYS A 307 -1.16 36.65 30.56
CA LYS A 307 -1.64 36.31 31.91
C LYS A 307 -0.57 35.54 32.69
N PHE A 308 0.12 34.60 32.05
CA PHE A 308 1.23 33.86 32.67
C PHE A 308 2.38 34.78 33.10
N ALA A 309 2.81 35.71 32.25
CA ALA A 309 3.85 36.68 32.59
C ALA A 309 3.46 37.56 33.79
N ILE A 310 2.21 38.04 33.84
CA ILE A 310 1.68 38.82 34.98
C ILE A 310 1.71 38.00 36.27
N ASN A 311 1.34 36.71 36.21
CA ASN A 311 1.42 35.83 37.37
C ASN A 311 2.87 35.67 37.90
N LEU A 312 3.87 35.55 37.01
CA LEU A 312 5.27 35.49 37.41
C LEU A 312 5.80 36.80 38.02
N GLU A 313 5.24 37.95 37.67
CA GLU A 313 5.57 39.25 38.27
C GLU A 313 4.87 39.49 39.63
N VAL A 314 3.66 38.95 39.81
CA VAL A 314 2.81 39.20 40.99
C VAL A 314 3.03 38.19 42.12
N PHE A 315 3.18 36.90 41.80
CA PHE A 315 3.34 35.84 42.81
C PHE A 315 4.82 35.54 43.07
N PRO A 316 5.24 35.36 44.34
CA PRO A 316 6.63 35.03 44.66
C PRO A 316 7.00 33.58 44.30
N THR A 317 8.30 33.33 44.15
CA THR A 317 8.86 32.05 43.69
C THR A 317 8.35 30.82 44.45
N GLY A 318 7.83 29.83 43.72
CA GLY A 318 7.36 28.55 44.27
C GLY A 318 5.89 28.54 44.72
N TRP A 319 5.10 29.52 44.28
CA TRP A 319 3.64 29.51 44.47
C TRP A 319 2.94 28.79 43.30
N PHE A 320 1.79 28.17 43.59
CA PHE A 320 0.99 27.39 42.64
C PHE A 320 0.54 28.21 41.44
N GLU A 321 0.27 29.49 41.65
CA GLU A 321 -0.09 30.47 40.63
C GLU A 321 1.08 30.85 39.70
N GLN A 322 2.28 30.32 39.89
CA GLN A 322 3.39 30.39 38.93
C GLN A 322 3.49 29.17 38.01
N GLU A 323 2.74 28.09 38.25
CA GLU A 323 2.79 26.88 37.44
C GLU A 323 1.89 27.03 36.20
N ALA A 324 2.48 26.95 35.01
CA ALA A 324 1.77 27.15 33.75
C ALA A 324 0.73 26.04 33.51
N SER A 325 1.07 24.79 33.87
CA SER A 325 0.17 23.63 33.85
C SER A 325 -1.18 23.93 34.56
N MET A 326 -1.14 24.68 35.66
CA MET A 326 -2.29 25.00 36.51
C MET A 326 -3.10 26.20 36.04
N ILE A 327 -2.56 27.01 35.13
CA ILE A 327 -3.19 28.20 34.55
C ILE A 327 -3.81 27.87 33.18
N ALA A 328 -3.35 26.81 32.54
CA ALA A 328 -3.90 26.26 31.30
C ALA A 328 -5.34 25.74 31.48
N ASP A 329 -6.08 25.70 30.38
CA ASP A 329 -7.42 25.12 30.37
C ASP A 329 -7.31 23.59 30.57
N ALA A 330 -7.87 23.09 31.67
CA ALA A 330 -7.81 21.68 32.05
C ALA A 330 -8.56 20.76 31.07
N GLU A 331 -9.65 21.22 30.44
CA GLU A 331 -10.41 20.44 29.45
C GLU A 331 -9.56 20.29 28.18
N GLN A 332 -9.05 21.40 27.64
CA GLN A 332 -8.15 21.38 26.47
C GLN A 332 -6.90 20.53 26.75
N THR A 333 -6.30 20.70 27.93
CA THR A 333 -5.04 20.05 28.29
C THR A 333 -5.21 18.53 28.48
N ALA A 334 -6.30 18.08 29.12
CA ALA A 334 -6.61 16.65 29.26
C ALA A 334 -6.89 15.99 27.90
N VAL A 335 -7.69 16.65 27.03
CA VAL A 335 -8.01 16.16 25.69
C VAL A 335 -6.75 16.07 24.80
N ILE A 336 -5.87 17.07 24.87
CA ILE A 336 -4.59 17.06 24.15
C ILE A 336 -3.64 16.00 24.73
N TYR A 337 -3.58 15.86 26.06
CA TYR A 337 -2.77 14.84 26.74
C TYR A 337 -3.15 13.43 26.29
N GLU A 338 -4.44 13.06 26.36
CA GLU A 338 -4.88 11.73 25.91
C GLU A 338 -4.74 11.54 24.39
N SER A 339 -4.98 12.58 23.60
CA SER A 339 -4.71 12.56 22.16
C SER A 339 -3.25 12.24 21.84
N LEU A 340 -2.29 12.91 22.48
CA LEU A 340 -0.85 12.68 22.30
C LEU A 340 -0.38 11.35 22.91
N LYS A 341 -0.96 10.95 24.03
CA LYS A 341 -0.74 9.65 24.69
C LYS A 341 -1.21 8.50 23.79
N SER A 342 -2.30 8.66 23.03
CA SER A 342 -2.80 7.65 22.08
C SER A 342 -1.79 7.32 20.97
N LEU A 343 -0.94 8.28 20.57
CA LEU A 343 0.12 8.06 19.56
C LEU A 343 1.26 7.14 20.04
N ARG A 344 1.37 6.94 21.36
CA ARG A 344 2.48 6.23 22.00
C ARG A 344 2.24 4.72 22.06
N ILE A 345 3.34 3.98 22.17
CA ILE A 345 3.38 2.52 22.15
C ILE A 345 3.45 2.03 23.61
N LEU A 346 2.29 2.12 24.28
CA LEU A 346 2.15 1.85 25.71
C LEU A 346 1.75 0.39 26.02
N THR A 347 1.17 -0.32 25.06
CA THR A 347 0.64 -1.69 25.24
C THR A 347 1.21 -2.68 24.22
N PRO A 348 1.22 -4.00 24.51
CA PRO A 348 1.57 -5.03 23.52
C PRO A 348 0.66 -5.03 22.27
N LEU A 349 -0.61 -4.59 22.41
CA LEU A 349 -1.51 -4.46 21.27
C LEU A 349 -1.09 -3.28 20.37
N ASN A 350 -0.69 -2.13 20.95
CA ASN A 350 -0.15 -0.99 20.21
C ASN A 350 1.16 -1.37 19.48
N ILE A 351 1.99 -2.23 20.08
CA ILE A 351 3.20 -2.79 19.43
C ILE A 351 2.79 -3.58 18.19
N PHE A 352 1.86 -4.53 18.33
CA PHE A 352 1.41 -5.36 17.21
C PHE A 352 0.72 -4.55 16.11
N THR A 353 -0.22 -3.66 16.44
CA THR A 353 -0.95 -2.86 15.44
C THR A 353 -0.02 -1.90 14.72
N ARG A 354 0.72 -1.05 15.44
CA ARG A 354 1.53 0.03 14.86
C ARG A 354 2.73 -0.48 14.06
N ILE A 355 3.42 -1.53 14.53
CA ILE A 355 4.48 -2.17 13.72
C ILE A 355 3.87 -2.92 12.55
N GLY A 356 2.76 -3.62 12.75
CA GLY A 356 2.03 -4.36 11.72
C GLY A 356 1.74 -3.50 10.48
N VAL A 357 1.02 -2.38 10.66
CA VAL A 357 0.67 -1.48 9.54
C VAL A 357 1.91 -0.86 8.88
N ASN A 358 2.93 -0.50 9.66
CA ASN A 358 4.17 0.04 9.09
C ASN A 358 4.92 -0.99 8.22
N MET A 359 4.94 -2.26 8.64
CA MET A 359 5.54 -3.35 7.87
C MET A 359 4.74 -3.68 6.61
N THR A 360 3.39 -3.61 6.65
CA THR A 360 2.55 -3.85 5.46
C THR A 360 2.71 -2.71 4.45
N LEU A 361 2.75 -1.44 4.88
CA LEU A 361 3.09 -0.29 4.04
C LEU A 361 4.49 -0.45 3.42
N CYS A 362 5.51 -0.76 4.23
CA CYS A 362 6.87 -0.96 3.74
C CYS A 362 6.94 -2.06 2.66
N PHE A 363 6.23 -3.18 2.86
CA PHE A 363 6.16 -4.28 1.91
C PHE A 363 5.39 -3.91 0.63
N ARG A 364 4.24 -3.23 0.74
CA ARG A 364 3.45 -2.76 -0.40
C ARG A 364 4.21 -1.70 -1.22
N LEU A 365 4.95 -0.79 -0.58
CA LEU A 365 5.89 0.13 -1.24
C LEU A 365 7.00 -0.62 -1.98
N TRP A 366 7.60 -1.65 -1.37
CA TRP A 366 8.64 -2.47 -2.00
C TRP A 366 8.13 -3.20 -3.26
N GLN A 367 6.89 -3.71 -3.23
CA GLN A 367 6.19 -4.28 -4.39
C GLN A 367 5.85 -3.23 -5.46
N LEU A 368 5.40 -2.04 -5.04
CA LEU A 368 5.06 -0.95 -5.96
C LEU A 368 6.26 -0.53 -6.80
N VAL A 369 7.47 -0.49 -6.22
CA VAL A 369 8.71 -0.24 -6.95
C VAL A 369 8.99 -1.31 -8.03
N ASP A 370 8.72 -2.59 -7.77
CA ASP A 370 8.87 -3.64 -8.79
C ASP A 370 7.81 -3.54 -9.88
N LEU A 371 6.55 -3.25 -9.52
CA LEU A 371 5.46 -3.03 -10.48
C LEU A 371 5.67 -1.80 -11.39
N LEU A 372 6.36 -0.78 -10.89
CA LEU A 372 6.82 0.36 -11.70
C LEU A 372 8.01 0.01 -12.60
N ARG A 373 8.83 -0.98 -12.23
CA ARG A 373 10.04 -1.37 -12.97
C ARG A 373 9.73 -2.35 -14.10
N ASP A 374 8.89 -3.35 -13.85
CA ASP A 374 8.53 -4.37 -14.84
C ASP A 374 7.07 -4.30 -15.29
N THR A 375 6.79 -3.32 -16.15
CA THR A 375 5.48 -3.14 -16.78
C THR A 375 5.08 -4.29 -17.71
N LYS A 376 5.99 -5.22 -18.07
CA LYS A 376 5.72 -6.31 -19.02
C LYS A 376 5.14 -7.57 -18.37
N THR A 377 5.28 -7.75 -17.06
CA THR A 377 4.93 -9.01 -16.37
C THR A 377 3.62 -8.90 -15.54
N GLN A 378 2.70 -7.98 -15.91
CA GLN A 378 1.45 -7.71 -15.17
C GLN A 378 0.33 -8.76 -15.39
N ASN A 379 0.57 -10.02 -15.00
CA ASN A 379 -0.37 -11.15 -15.22
C ASN A 379 -1.16 -11.62 -13.98
N SER A 380 -1.24 -10.83 -12.90
CA SER A 380 -2.20 -11.11 -11.81
C SER A 380 -2.63 -9.85 -11.04
N SER A 381 -3.91 -9.46 -11.15
CA SER A 381 -4.57 -8.65 -10.10
C SER A 381 -4.78 -9.51 -8.86
N VAL A 382 -4.83 -8.88 -7.69
CA VAL A 382 -4.88 -9.56 -6.40
C VAL A 382 -6.32 -9.76 -5.92
N TYR A 383 -7.23 -8.81 -6.17
CA TYR A 383 -8.67 -9.00 -5.93
C TYR A 383 -9.30 -10.13 -6.78
N PRO A 384 -10.18 -10.97 -6.20
CA PRO A 384 -10.99 -11.93 -6.94
C PRO A 384 -12.07 -11.18 -7.75
N LYS A 385 -11.76 -10.87 -9.02
CA LYS A 385 -12.67 -10.11 -9.89
C LYS A 385 -14.04 -10.76 -10.01
N ARG A 386 -15.09 -9.92 -10.08
CA ARG A 386 -16.51 -10.33 -10.17
C ARG A 386 -17.06 -11.12 -8.96
N HIS A 387 -16.29 -11.29 -7.88
CA HIS A 387 -16.74 -12.01 -6.67
C HIS A 387 -17.73 -11.18 -5.83
N ARG A 388 -19.00 -11.15 -6.26
CA ARG A 388 -20.08 -10.32 -5.67
C ARG A 388 -20.19 -10.46 -4.15
N PHE A 389 -20.07 -11.67 -3.60
CA PHE A 389 -20.15 -11.90 -2.15
C PHE A 389 -19.03 -11.22 -1.36
N GLY A 390 -17.81 -11.13 -1.92
CA GLY A 390 -16.69 -10.44 -1.26
C GLY A 390 -16.86 -8.93 -1.24
N ALA A 391 -17.34 -8.35 -2.35
CA ALA A 391 -17.67 -6.93 -2.42
C ALA A 391 -18.86 -6.58 -1.50
N ALA A 392 -19.91 -7.41 -1.49
CA ALA A 392 -21.04 -7.23 -0.58
C ALA A 392 -20.63 -7.31 0.90
N PHE A 393 -19.77 -8.27 1.26
CA PHE A 393 -19.22 -8.37 2.61
C PHE A 393 -18.46 -7.11 3.03
N LEU A 394 -17.60 -6.56 2.16
CA LEU A 394 -16.85 -5.32 2.45
C LEU A 394 -17.76 -4.08 2.56
N ILE A 395 -18.84 -4.01 1.78
CA ILE A 395 -19.84 -2.93 1.88
C ILE A 395 -20.62 -3.04 3.19
N VAL A 396 -21.08 -4.24 3.56
CA VAL A 396 -21.76 -4.49 4.85
C VAL A 396 -20.82 -4.19 6.01
N PHE A 397 -19.54 -4.60 5.93
CA PHE A 397 -18.52 -4.28 6.92
C PHE A 397 -18.35 -2.77 7.10
N ALA A 398 -18.23 -1.99 6.01
CA ALA A 398 -18.09 -0.54 6.09
C ALA A 398 -19.31 0.13 6.75
N ILE A 399 -20.53 -0.33 6.45
CA ILE A 399 -21.77 0.16 7.08
C ILE A 399 -21.77 -0.20 8.58
N MET A 400 -21.50 -1.46 8.93
CA MET A 400 -21.47 -1.93 10.31
C MET A 400 -20.38 -1.22 11.15
N LEU A 401 -19.23 -0.89 10.54
CA LEU A 401 -18.17 -0.13 11.19
C LEU A 401 -18.59 1.31 11.49
N ILE A 402 -19.28 1.99 10.56
CA ILE A 402 -19.83 3.34 10.81
C ILE A 402 -20.88 3.29 11.94
N VAL A 403 -21.83 2.37 11.88
CA VAL A 403 -22.88 2.20 12.92
C VAL A 403 -22.29 1.85 14.28
N PHE A 404 -21.27 0.99 14.32
CA PHE A 404 -20.55 0.65 15.56
C PHE A 404 -19.87 1.87 16.19
N VAL A 405 -19.20 2.71 15.39
CA VAL A 405 -18.57 3.94 15.88
C VAL A 405 -19.63 4.93 16.37
N GLU A 406 -20.71 5.13 15.61
CA GLU A 406 -21.80 6.06 15.96
C GLU A 406 -22.45 5.67 17.29
N GLU A 407 -22.86 4.40 17.46
CA GLU A 407 -23.44 3.93 18.72
C GLU A 407 -22.42 3.87 19.87
N SER A 408 -21.12 3.71 19.60
CA SER A 408 -20.06 3.81 20.63
C SER A 408 -19.92 5.25 21.13
N MET A 409 -19.84 6.25 20.24
CA MET A 409 -19.78 7.67 20.60
C MET A 409 -21.08 8.11 21.28
N ARG A 410 -22.24 7.63 20.81
CA ARG A 410 -23.54 7.87 21.44
C ARG A 410 -23.59 7.31 22.87
N THR A 411 -23.15 6.07 23.07
CA THR A 411 -23.12 5.43 24.40
C THR A 411 -22.18 6.17 25.34
N SER A 412 -21.00 6.59 24.87
CA SER A 412 -20.06 7.42 25.63
C SER A 412 -20.68 8.77 26.05
N SER A 413 -21.23 9.52 25.09
CA SER A 413 -21.85 10.83 25.38
C SER A 413 -23.05 10.74 26.32
N LEU A 414 -23.82 9.64 26.31
CA LEU A 414 -24.88 9.36 27.27
C LEU A 414 -24.32 9.01 28.66
N ALA A 415 -23.24 8.22 28.74
CA ALA A 415 -22.57 7.91 30.00
C ALA A 415 -21.97 9.15 30.68
N CYS A 416 -21.55 10.16 29.90
CA CYS A 416 -21.04 11.44 30.41
C CYS A 416 -22.12 12.50 30.68
N GLN A 417 -23.40 12.29 30.36
CA GLN A 417 -24.46 13.27 30.70
C GLN A 417 -24.57 13.62 32.20
N PRO A 418 -24.33 12.71 33.17
CA PRO A 418 -24.33 13.05 34.60
C PRO A 418 -23.12 13.89 35.05
N HIS A 419 -22.07 13.97 34.23
CA HIS A 419 -20.79 14.60 34.55
C HIS A 419 -20.38 15.53 33.39
N PRO A 420 -20.91 16.78 33.35
CA PRO A 420 -20.70 17.67 32.21
C PRO A 420 -19.22 17.99 31.95
N ASP A 421 -18.39 17.92 32.99
CA ASP A 421 -16.95 18.16 32.98
C ASP A 421 -16.12 16.97 32.42
N ALA A 422 -16.78 15.90 31.97
CA ALA A 422 -16.16 14.66 31.50
C ALA A 422 -16.50 14.32 30.03
N ARG A 423 -16.58 15.33 29.16
CA ARG A 423 -16.80 15.15 27.72
C ARG A 423 -15.48 14.89 26.96
N ALA A 424 -15.60 14.21 25.82
CA ALA A 424 -14.52 13.86 24.87
C ALA A 424 -14.94 14.12 23.41
#